data_AF-K1M2C1-F1
#
_entry.id   AF-K1M2C1-F1
#
_cell.length_a   1.000
_cell.length_b   1.000
_cell.length_c   1.000
_cell.angle_alpha   90.00
_cell.angle_beta   90.00
_cell.angle_gamma   90.00
#
_symmetry.space_group_name_H-M   'P 1'
#
loop_
_entity.id
_entity.type
_entity.pdbx_description
1 polymer ?
#
loop_
_entity_poly.entity_id
_entity_poly.type
_entity_poly.pdbx_seq_one_letter_code
_entity_poly.pdbx_strand_id
1 'polypeptide(L)'
;MENSTIPVMSIKDWMITILIAAIPIVGFIMLFIWGFGGGAVNPNKQNWAKATLLWFAIIIGLYIVFFMVFGAAFLSNYKDFDF
;
A
#
# COMPACT_ATOMS: atom_id res chain seq x y z
N MET A 1 -29.70 -8.98 20.08
CA MET A 1 -28.41 -8.55 19.49
C MET A 1 -28.71 -8.21 18.05
N GLU A 2 -28.62 -6.93 17.69
CA GLU A 2 -28.82 -6.53 16.30
C GLU A 2 -27.63 -7.07 15.50
N ASN A 3 -27.89 -8.02 14.59
CA ASN A 3 -26.86 -8.55 13.71
C ASN A 3 -26.55 -7.45 12.68
N SER A 4 -25.57 -6.61 12.98
CA SER A 4 -25.06 -5.59 12.06
C SER A 4 -24.41 -6.29 10.88
N THR A 5 -25.20 -6.63 9.87
CA THR A 5 -24.70 -7.23 8.64
C THR A 5 -23.80 -6.22 7.96
N ILE A 6 -22.49 -6.48 7.94
CA ILE A 6 -21.55 -5.64 7.21
C ILE A 6 -21.88 -5.77 5.72
N PRO A 7 -22.29 -4.68 5.02
CA PRO A 7 -22.64 -4.79 3.62
C PRO A 7 -21.37 -5.11 2.82
N VAL A 8 -21.43 -6.19 2.03
CA VAL A 8 -20.35 -6.54 1.10
C VAL A 8 -20.27 -5.45 0.03
N MET A 9 -19.05 -4.99 -0.26
CA MET A 9 -18.83 -4.02 -1.34
C MET A 9 -19.09 -4.67 -2.70
N SER A 10 -19.87 -3.97 -3.53
CA SER A 10 -20.12 -4.40 -4.91
C SER A 10 -18.88 -4.20 -5.78
N ILE A 11 -18.90 -4.77 -6.99
CA ILE A 11 -17.85 -4.55 -8.00
C ILE A 11 -17.69 -3.05 -8.30
N LYS A 12 -18.81 -2.30 -8.40
CA LYS A 12 -18.78 -0.85 -8.64
C LYS A 12 -18.02 -0.10 -7.54
N ASP A 13 -18.23 -0.48 -6.28
CA ASP A 13 -17.54 0.15 -5.15
C ASP A 13 -16.04 -0.13 -5.18
N TRP A 14 -15.66 -1.36 -5.56
CA TRP A 14 -14.25 -1.74 -5.73
C TRP A 14 -13.60 -0.99 -6.90
N MET A 15 -14.28 -0.87 -8.03
CA MET A 15 -13.77 -0.13 -9.19
C MET A 15 -13.43 1.32 -8.82
N ILE A 16 -14.32 2.02 -8.10
CA ILE A 16 -14.08 3.39 -7.66
C ILE A 16 -12.94 3.44 -6.63
N THR A 17 -12.93 2.51 -5.69
CA THR A 17 -11.89 2.44 -4.65
C THR A 17 -10.50 2.25 -5.26
N ILE A 18 -10.37 1.33 -6.21
CA ILE A 18 -9.11 1.05 -6.91
C ILE A 18 -8.71 2.22 -7.82
N LEU A 19 -9.67 2.86 -8.50
CA LEU A 19 -9.40 4.03 -9.33
C LEU A 19 -8.80 5.18 -8.50
N ILE A 20 -9.35 5.46 -7.33
CA ILE A 20 -8.81 6.48 -6.42
C ILE A 20 -7.42 6.06 -5.91
N ALA A 21 -7.24 4.79 -5.55
CA ALA A 21 -5.96 4.25 -5.06
C ALA A 21 -4.85 4.29 -6.12
N ALA A 22 -5.20 4.23 -7.41
CA ALA A 22 -4.24 4.29 -8.52
C ALA A 22 -3.61 5.68 -8.71
N ILE A 23 -4.22 6.74 -8.18
CA ILE A 23 -3.64 8.09 -8.20
C ILE A 23 -2.52 8.12 -7.16
N PRO A 24 -1.25 8.41 -7.49
CA PRO A 24 -0.13 8.18 -6.55
C PRO A 24 -0.28 8.89 -5.20
N ILE A 25 -0.40 10.22 -5.20
CA ILE A 25 -0.44 11.01 -3.96
C ILE A 25 -1.81 10.85 -3.27
N VAL A 26 -2.90 11.00 -4.02
CA VAL A 26 -4.27 10.92 -3.48
C VAL A 26 -4.55 9.51 -2.97
N GLY A 27 -4.24 8.49 -3.76
CA GLY A 27 -4.42 7.09 -3.41
C GLY A 27 -3.63 6.69 -2.17
N PHE A 28 -2.37 7.13 -2.07
CA PHE A 28 -1.56 6.90 -0.87
C PHE A 28 -2.21 7.50 0.38
N ILE A 29 -2.66 8.76 0.32
CA ILE A 29 -3.37 9.41 1.45
C ILE A 29 -4.69 8.68 1.77
N MET A 30 -5.46 8.31 0.75
CA MET A 30 -6.74 7.63 0.91
C MET A 30 -6.61 6.25 1.57
N LEU A 31 -5.49 5.55 1.38
CA LEU A 31 -5.21 4.30 2.10
C LEU A 31 -5.13 4.52 3.63
N PHE A 32 -4.58 5.63 4.10
CA PHE A 32 -4.59 5.96 5.54
C PHE A 32 -5.99 6.34 6.03
N ILE A 33 -6.71 7.17 5.26
CA ILE A 33 -8.09 7.57 5.60
C ILE A 33 -8.99 6.34 5.71
N TRP A 34 -8.91 5.41 4.76
CA TRP A 34 -9.70 4.17 4.80
C TRP A 34 -9.21 3.18 5.85
N GLY A 35 -7.90 3.05 6.03
CA GLY A 35 -7.32 2.11 7.00
C GLY A 35 -7.62 2.49 8.45
N PHE A 36 -7.68 3.79 8.76
CA PHE A 36 -7.74 4.30 10.12
C PHE A 36 -8.97 5.19 10.42
N GLY A 37 -9.87 5.41 9.45
CA GLY A 37 -11.03 6.32 9.57
C GLY A 37 -12.21 5.87 10.47
N GLY A 38 -12.01 4.88 11.34
CA GLY A 38 -13.03 4.44 12.30
C GLY A 38 -14.30 3.83 11.69
N GLY A 39 -15.42 3.88 12.43
CA GLY A 39 -16.67 3.18 12.10
C GLY A 39 -17.44 3.72 10.88
N ALA A 40 -17.01 4.83 10.27
CA ALA A 40 -17.62 5.38 9.07
C ALA A 40 -17.17 4.65 7.78
N VAL A 41 -16.11 3.83 7.85
CA VAL A 41 -15.54 3.13 6.70
C VAL A 41 -16.03 1.67 6.68
N ASN A 42 -16.39 1.16 5.50
CA ASN A 42 -16.74 -0.25 5.34
C ASN A 42 -15.57 -1.15 5.78
N PRO A 43 -15.78 -2.11 6.70
CA PRO A 43 -14.72 -3.00 7.20
C PRO A 43 -13.94 -3.75 6.12
N ASN A 44 -14.56 -4.12 4.99
CA ASN A 44 -13.87 -4.76 3.86
C ASN A 44 -12.82 -3.81 3.25
N LYS A 45 -13.20 -2.55 3.01
CA LYS A 45 -12.30 -1.50 2.49
C LYS A 45 -11.19 -1.16 3.48
N GLN A 46 -11.54 -1.08 4.75
CA GLN A 46 -10.59 -0.78 5.82
C GLN A 46 -9.51 -1.87 5.94
N ASN A 47 -9.89 -3.14 5.91
CA ASN A 47 -8.94 -4.25 5.97
C ASN A 47 -8.07 -4.32 4.72
N TRP A 48 -8.64 -4.10 3.53
CA TRP A 48 -7.87 -4.01 2.30
C TRP A 48 -6.84 -2.88 2.36
N ALA A 49 -7.22 -1.68 2.79
CA ALA A 49 -6.31 -0.55 2.89
C ALA A 49 -5.15 -0.81 3.87
N LYS A 50 -5.43 -1.43 5.04
CA LYS A 50 -4.39 -1.86 5.99
C LYS A 50 -3.44 -2.89 5.37
N ALA A 51 -3.98 -3.87 4.63
CA ALA A 51 -3.16 -4.87 3.96
C ALA A 51 -2.27 -4.25 2.88
N THR A 52 -2.78 -3.30 2.09
CA THR A 52 -2.00 -2.56 1.08
C THR A 52 -0.86 -1.77 1.72
N LEU A 53 -1.13 -1.07 2.83
CA LEU A 53 -0.08 -0.36 3.58
C LEU A 53 0.98 -1.31 4.15
N LEU A 54 0.57 -2.48 4.65
CA LEU A 54 1.51 -3.50 5.13
C LEU A 54 2.37 -4.06 3.99
N TRP A 55 1.80 -4.28 2.81
CA TRP A 55 2.56 -4.68 1.63
C TRP A 55 3.59 -3.63 1.22
N PHE A 56 3.23 -2.34 1.26
CA PHE A 56 4.22 -1.27 1.05
C PHE A 56 5.36 -1.32 2.06
N ALA A 57 5.06 -1.53 3.35
CA ALA A 57 6.09 -1.67 4.37
C ALA A 57 7.01 -2.88 4.11
N ILE A 58 6.45 -4.03 3.72
CA ILE A 58 7.21 -5.23 3.36
C ILE A 58 8.11 -4.95 2.16
N ILE A 59 7.58 -4.35 1.09
CA ILE A 59 8.34 -4.05 -0.12
C ILE A 59 9.49 -3.09 0.19
N ILE A 60 9.26 -2.04 0.98
CA ILE A 60 10.31 -1.12 1.44
C ILE A 60 11.39 -1.89 2.22
N GLY A 61 11.00 -2.75 3.16
CA GLY A 61 11.92 -3.58 3.93
C GLY A 61 12.78 -4.50 3.04
N LEU A 62 12.17 -5.13 2.04
CA LEU A 62 12.87 -5.97 1.06
C LEU A 62 13.88 -5.16 0.23
N TYR A 63 13.51 -3.95 -0.22
CA TYR A 63 14.45 -3.07 -0.92
C TYR A 63 15.62 -2.68 -0.03
N ILE A 64 15.38 -2.35 1.24
CA ILE A 64 16.45 -2.03 2.20
C ILE A 64 17.42 -3.21 2.33
N VAL A 65 16.92 -4.42 2.55
CA VAL A 65 17.75 -5.64 2.62
C VAL A 65 18.52 -5.88 1.33
N PHE A 66 17.85 -5.76 0.19
CA PHE A 66 18.48 -5.90 -1.12
C PHE A 66 19.64 -4.90 -1.31
N PHE A 67 19.45 -3.63 -0.99
CA PHE A 67 20.51 -2.62 -1.08
C PHE A 67 21.63 -2.83 -0.05
N MET A 68 21.35 -3.36 1.14
CA MET A 68 22.42 -3.70 2.09
C MET A 68 23.32 -4.83 1.58
N VAL A 69 22.72 -5.85 0.95
CA VAL A 69 23.48 -7.02 0.45
C VAL A 69 24.19 -6.69 -0.87
N PHE A 70 23.51 -6.02 -1.80
CA PHE A 70 24.00 -5.83 -3.17
C PHE A 70 24.47 -4.40 -3.48
N GLY A 71 24.25 -3.43 -2.57
CA GLY A 71 24.55 -2.02 -2.82
C GLY A 71 26.04 -1.74 -3.02
N ALA A 72 26.92 -2.43 -2.30
CA ALA A 72 28.37 -2.29 -2.50
C ALA A 72 28.82 -2.78 -3.88
N ALA A 73 28.26 -3.88 -4.37
CA ALA A 73 28.52 -4.39 -5.72
C ALA A 73 27.97 -3.46 -6.80
N PHE A 74 26.85 -2.78 -6.53
CA PHE A 74 26.30 -1.78 -7.45
C PHE A 74 27.16 -0.51 -7.49
N LEU A 75 27.68 -0.06 -6.34
CA LEU A 75 28.56 1.11 -6.24
C LEU A 75 29.97 0.87 -6.79
N SER A 76 30.49 -0.36 -6.74
CA SER A 76 31.82 -0.68 -7.28
C SER A 76 31.84 -0.55 -8.81
N ASN A 77 30.78 -0.99 -9.50
CA ASN A 77 30.65 -0.85 -10.94
C ASN A 77 30.56 0.62 -11.41
N TYR A 78 30.19 1.58 -10.55
CA TYR A 78 30.12 2.99 -10.93
C TYR A 78 31.51 3.64 -11.03
N LYS A 79 32.46 3.24 -10.18
CA LYS A 79 33.83 3.79 -10.15
C LYS A 79 34.68 3.37 -11.36
N ASP A 80 34.32 2.29 -12.04
CA ASP A 80 35.04 1.78 -13.20
C ASP A 80 34.67 2.51 -14.52
N PHE A 81 33.70 3.45 -14.49
CA PHE A 81 33.26 4.26 -15.65
C PHE A 81 33.56 5.77 -15.53
N ASP A 82 34.31 6.20 -14.51
CA ASP A 82 34.82 7.58 -14.45
C ASP A 82 35.95 7.75 -15.49
N PHE A 83 35.77 8.67 -16.46
CA PHE A 83 36.75 9.06 -17.49
C PHE A 83 37.93 9.85 -16.91
#